data_AF-A0A7C3L683-F1
#
_entry.id   AF-A0A7C3L683-F1
#
_cell.length_a   1.000
_cell.length_b   1.000
_cell.length_c   1.000
_cell.angle_alpha   90.00
_cell.angle_beta   90.00
_cell.angle_gamma   90.00
#
_symmetry.space_group_name_H-M   'P 1'
#
loop_
_entity.id
_entity.type
_entity.pdbx_description
1 polymer ?
#
loop_
_entity_poly.entity_id
_entity_poly.type
_entity_poly.pdbx_seq_one_letter_code
_entity_poly.pdbx_strand_id
1 'polypeptide(L)'
;MMNIKVFGTMFLLLAGALLSMGFVVKAAQGADSSILLKEVNTDRRLFTMEFRDAEIKDVLRAIGQEHRLNIVVSDDVSGKVTLSFQKVTLQEAMDAILRVQNLIAFRDGEIIRVVKSPFVEGEELLVTRMIPINFASAKEASETVKGLLSKKGSLSTDTRTNTLLVRDVPDNIERIAEIIKQLDSKTPQVMIEARIVEVNTNFSRGLGVQWGGRRQATTSSGTSVVSGLSSLTGGTGLSGEGLVVNLPAAVRSGVGGALGFTFGNVANTFDLDLQLSALETSGRAKILSNPRIVTLDNKEAKISTGTEILIPTTSIVTGVSAGATTPGSGGSVTSGVTTINAKLELAVTPHVTPDGQILMHVKTDKKDPDFGRSVQNIPPLDTRSAETDLLVKNGETVVIGGIYTRNEGTT
;
A
#
# COMPACT_ATOMS: atom_id res chain seq x y z
N MET A 1 -13.78 -0.77 28.18
CA MET A 1 -15.13 -0.86 28.80
C MET A 1 -15.82 0.47 28.53
N MET A 2 -16.66 0.58 27.50
CA MET A 2 -17.67 1.65 27.42
C MET A 2 -18.79 1.19 26.51
N ASN A 3 -19.88 0.77 27.14
CA ASN A 3 -21.15 0.37 26.55
C ASN A 3 -21.97 1.63 26.28
N ILE A 4 -22.57 1.75 25.09
CA ILE A 4 -23.73 2.63 24.89
C ILE A 4 -24.86 1.77 24.32
N LYS A 5 -25.90 1.64 25.15
CA LYS A 5 -27.12 0.87 24.95
C LYS A 5 -28.15 1.67 24.16
N VAL A 6 -28.88 0.92 23.35
CA VAL A 6 -30.09 1.28 22.60
C VAL A 6 -31.27 1.55 23.56
N PHE A 7 -32.05 2.58 23.27
CA PHE A 7 -33.44 2.80 23.72
C PHE A 7 -34.20 3.29 22.47
N GLY A 8 -35.35 2.75 22.03
CA GLY A 8 -36.35 1.99 22.76
C GLY A 8 -37.51 2.90 23.17
N THR A 9 -38.28 3.44 22.22
CA THR A 9 -39.53 4.15 22.50
C THR A 9 -40.63 3.76 21.51
N MET A 10 -41.63 3.12 22.08
CA MET A 10 -42.91 2.67 21.55
C MET A 10 -43.95 3.69 22.03
N PHE A 11 -44.72 4.29 21.12
CA PHE A 11 -46.03 4.86 21.45
C PHE A 11 -46.98 4.75 20.26
N LEU A 12 -48.23 4.47 20.61
CA LEU A 12 -49.28 3.84 19.83
C LEU A 12 -50.48 4.81 19.72
N LEU A 13 -51.29 4.63 18.65
CA LEU A 13 -52.70 5.01 18.45
C LEU A 13 -53.10 6.47 18.12
N LEU A 14 -53.55 6.67 16.86
CA LEU A 14 -54.95 6.95 16.48
C LEU A 14 -55.09 6.82 14.94
N ALA A 15 -55.59 5.71 14.40
CA ALA A 15 -56.98 5.47 13.95
C ALA A 15 -57.57 6.54 13.00
N GLY A 16 -57.68 6.20 11.71
CA GLY A 16 -58.42 6.94 10.68
C GLY A 16 -58.35 6.20 9.34
N ALA A 17 -59.48 5.66 8.90
CA ALA A 17 -59.63 4.60 7.90
C ALA A 17 -59.37 5.01 6.44
N LEU A 18 -58.80 4.09 5.64
CA LEU A 18 -59.14 3.92 4.23
C LEU A 18 -58.90 2.46 3.80
N LEU A 19 -60.02 1.80 3.50
CA LEU A 19 -60.13 0.45 2.95
C LEU A 19 -59.69 0.46 1.47
N SER A 20 -58.75 -0.39 1.07
CA SER A 20 -58.89 -1.21 -0.14
C SER A 20 -57.94 -2.41 -0.11
N MET A 21 -58.46 -3.54 -0.59
CA MET A 21 -57.90 -4.89 -0.74
C MET A 21 -56.38 -4.92 -1.07
N GLY A 22 -55.54 -5.85 -0.58
CA GLY A 22 -55.79 -7.25 -0.27
C GLY A 22 -55.00 -8.14 -1.24
N PHE A 23 -53.92 -8.76 -0.73
CA PHE A 23 -53.20 -9.95 -1.22
C PHE A 23 -52.09 -9.86 -2.30
N VAL A 24 -50.85 -9.76 -1.79
CA VAL A 24 -49.72 -10.71 -1.93
C VAL A 24 -49.65 -11.54 -3.22
N VAL A 25 -48.70 -11.17 -4.09
CA VAL A 25 -48.22 -12.01 -5.19
C VAL A 25 -47.19 -13.01 -4.65
N LYS A 26 -47.63 -14.26 -4.48
CA LYS A 26 -46.73 -15.42 -4.35
C LYS A 26 -46.45 -15.89 -5.78
N ALA A 27 -45.24 -15.61 -6.26
CA ALA A 27 -44.80 -16.01 -7.59
C ALA A 27 -44.80 -17.53 -7.71
N ALA A 28 -45.38 -17.96 -8.83
CA ALA A 28 -45.56 -19.32 -9.29
C ALA A 28 -44.27 -20.16 -9.25
N GLN A 29 -44.30 -21.23 -8.47
CA GLN A 29 -43.59 -22.47 -8.80
C GLN A 29 -44.58 -23.35 -9.56
N GLY A 30 -44.16 -23.85 -10.73
CA GLY A 30 -44.94 -24.80 -11.53
C GLY A 30 -45.89 -24.13 -12.50
N ALA A 31 -45.36 -23.47 -13.54
CA ALA A 31 -46.11 -23.24 -14.76
C ALA A 31 -45.58 -24.22 -15.80
N ASP A 32 -46.10 -25.45 -15.78
CA ASP A 32 -46.25 -26.25 -16.99
C ASP A 32 -47.06 -25.40 -17.97
N SER A 33 -46.38 -24.63 -18.81
CA SER A 33 -47.01 -23.90 -19.91
C SER A 33 -47.27 -24.84 -21.09
N SER A 34 -47.94 -25.95 -20.82
CA SER A 34 -48.93 -26.51 -21.74
C SER A 34 -50.28 -26.20 -21.13
N ILE A 35 -50.73 -24.94 -21.28
CA ILE A 35 -52.13 -24.62 -21.03
C ILE A 35 -52.91 -25.35 -22.12
N LEU A 36 -53.42 -26.51 -21.72
CA LEU A 36 -54.26 -27.39 -22.50
C LEU A 36 -55.35 -26.55 -23.16
N LEU A 37 -55.36 -26.57 -24.49
CA LEU A 37 -56.55 -26.26 -25.26
C LEU A 37 -57.66 -27.14 -24.68
N LYS A 38 -58.53 -26.54 -23.88
CA LYS A 38 -59.72 -27.17 -23.34
C LYS A 38 -60.41 -27.87 -24.50
N GLU A 39 -60.55 -29.19 -24.39
CA GLU A 39 -61.05 -30.09 -25.44
C GLU A 39 -62.33 -29.53 -26.08
N VAL A 40 -62.14 -28.80 -27.17
CA VAL A 40 -63.19 -28.53 -28.14
C VAL A 40 -62.95 -29.60 -29.20
N ASN A 41 -63.99 -30.37 -29.49
CA ASN A 41 -64.06 -31.36 -30.55
C ASN A 41 -63.62 -30.72 -31.88
N THR A 42 -62.31 -30.74 -32.11
CA THR A 42 -61.68 -30.14 -33.28
C THR A 42 -61.65 -31.27 -34.28
N ASP A 43 -62.34 -31.06 -35.40
CA ASP A 43 -62.44 -31.97 -36.53
C ASP A 43 -61.13 -32.75 -36.69
N ARG A 44 -61.14 -34.07 -36.45
CA ARG A 44 -59.99 -34.97 -36.67
C ARG A 44 -59.73 -35.19 -38.17
N ARG A 45 -60.01 -34.17 -38.97
CA ARG A 45 -59.78 -34.15 -40.40
C ARG A 45 -58.30 -33.89 -40.60
N LEU A 46 -57.62 -34.96 -40.99
CA LEU A 46 -56.24 -34.90 -41.43
C LEU A 46 -56.22 -34.11 -42.74
N PHE A 47 -55.40 -33.07 -42.80
CA PHE A 47 -55.20 -32.31 -44.02
C PHE A 47 -53.74 -32.41 -44.47
N THR A 48 -53.52 -32.11 -45.73
CA THR A 48 -52.20 -32.12 -46.37
C THR A 48 -52.07 -30.83 -47.15
N MET A 49 -51.02 -30.06 -46.88
CA MET A 49 -50.81 -28.75 -47.47
C MET A 49 -49.31 -28.46 -47.55
N GLU A 50 -48.86 -27.89 -48.66
CA GLU A 50 -47.47 -27.47 -48.86
C GLU A 50 -47.44 -25.96 -49.12
N PHE A 51 -46.60 -25.27 -48.37
CA PHE A 51 -46.30 -23.85 -48.53
C PHE A 51 -44.81 -23.71 -48.79
N ARG A 52 -44.44 -22.98 -49.84
CA ARG A 52 -43.05 -22.69 -50.18
C ARG A 52 -42.85 -21.19 -50.28
N ASP A 53 -41.91 -20.66 -49.50
CA ASP A 53 -41.59 -19.24 -49.42
C ASP A 53 -42.83 -18.33 -49.22
N ALA A 54 -43.83 -18.82 -48.48
CA ALA A 54 -45.09 -18.12 -48.28
C ALA A 54 -45.01 -17.17 -47.08
N GLU A 55 -45.69 -16.03 -47.14
CA GLU A 55 -45.80 -15.14 -45.99
C GLU A 55 -46.64 -15.79 -44.88
N ILE A 56 -46.16 -15.71 -43.65
CA ILE A 56 -46.84 -16.30 -42.48
C ILE A 56 -48.28 -15.82 -42.31
N LYS A 57 -48.57 -14.56 -42.68
CA LYS A 57 -49.92 -13.98 -42.64
C LYS A 57 -50.86 -14.70 -43.61
N ASP A 58 -50.35 -15.05 -44.79
CA ASP A 58 -51.11 -15.74 -45.83
C ASP A 58 -51.30 -17.22 -45.48
N VAL A 59 -50.29 -17.87 -44.90
CA VAL A 59 -50.39 -19.25 -44.41
C VAL A 59 -51.46 -19.36 -43.32
N LEU A 60 -51.44 -18.47 -42.32
CA LEU A 60 -52.43 -18.46 -41.24
C LEU A 60 -53.84 -18.16 -41.77
N ARG A 61 -53.96 -17.25 -42.76
CA ARG A 61 -55.24 -16.94 -43.40
C ARG A 61 -55.79 -18.13 -44.20
N ALA A 62 -54.94 -18.83 -44.94
CA ALA A 62 -55.32 -20.01 -45.72
C ALA A 62 -55.83 -21.15 -44.82
N ILE A 63 -55.14 -21.41 -43.70
CA ILE A 63 -55.58 -22.40 -42.70
C ILE A 63 -56.91 -21.97 -42.06
N GLY A 64 -57.08 -20.68 -41.77
CA GLY A 64 -58.34 -20.14 -41.27
C GLY A 64 -59.51 -20.31 -42.24
N GLN A 65 -59.27 -20.13 -43.54
CA GLN A 65 -60.30 -20.32 -44.57
C GLN A 65 -60.71 -21.79 -44.73
N GLU A 66 -59.74 -22.71 -44.77
CA GLU A 66 -59.99 -24.14 -44.95
C GLU A 66 -60.82 -24.72 -43.79
N HIS A 67 -60.51 -24.33 -42.56
CA HIS A 67 -61.17 -24.84 -41.36
C HIS A 67 -62.30 -23.93 -40.82
N ARG A 68 -62.68 -22.88 -41.56
CA ARG A 68 -63.73 -21.91 -41.19
C ARG A 68 -63.51 -21.25 -39.83
N LEU A 69 -62.29 -20.80 -39.58
CA LEU A 69 -61.88 -20.10 -38.36
C LEU A 69 -61.61 -18.63 -38.62
N ASN A 70 -62.06 -17.78 -37.70
CA ASN A 70 -61.77 -16.34 -37.74
C ASN A 70 -60.40 -16.09 -37.11
N ILE A 71 -59.36 -15.95 -37.92
CA ILE A 71 -58.00 -15.67 -37.46
C ILE A 71 -57.64 -14.21 -37.72
N VAL A 72 -57.23 -13.49 -36.67
CA VAL A 72 -56.75 -12.11 -36.74
C VAL A 72 -55.26 -12.10 -36.42
N VAL A 73 -54.44 -11.70 -37.39
CA VAL A 73 -52.98 -11.63 -37.25
C VAL A 73 -52.58 -10.17 -37.01
N SER A 74 -51.86 -9.91 -35.93
CA SER A 74 -51.33 -8.57 -35.65
C SER A 74 -50.25 -8.13 -36.64
N ASP A 75 -50.09 -6.83 -36.84
CA ASP A 75 -49.14 -6.28 -37.82
C ASP A 75 -47.68 -6.68 -37.56
N ASP A 76 -47.34 -6.90 -36.29
CA ASP A 76 -46.01 -7.29 -35.79
C ASP A 76 -45.54 -8.70 -36.23
N VAL A 77 -46.43 -9.50 -36.83
CA VAL A 77 -46.13 -10.85 -37.30
C VAL A 77 -45.65 -10.78 -38.76
N SER A 78 -44.34 -10.83 -38.98
CA SER A 78 -43.73 -10.85 -40.31
C SER A 78 -42.70 -11.97 -40.44
N GLY A 79 -42.64 -12.59 -41.61
CA GLY A 79 -41.73 -13.71 -41.87
C GLY A 79 -42.21 -14.58 -43.03
N LYS A 80 -41.25 -15.15 -43.77
CA LYS A 80 -41.54 -16.17 -44.77
C LYS A 80 -41.31 -17.55 -44.19
N VAL A 81 -42.19 -18.48 -44.52
CA VAL A 81 -42.13 -19.86 -44.05
C VAL A 81 -42.26 -20.84 -45.21
N THR A 82 -41.51 -21.93 -45.13
CA THR A 82 -41.65 -23.09 -46.00
C THR A 82 -42.06 -24.26 -45.12
N LEU A 83 -43.26 -24.77 -45.32
CA LEU A 83 -43.90 -25.76 -44.45
C LEU A 83 -44.53 -26.85 -45.32
N SER A 84 -44.38 -28.10 -44.92
CA SER A 84 -45.04 -29.23 -45.56
C SER A 84 -45.75 -30.05 -44.51
N PHE A 85 -47.07 -30.11 -44.61
CA PHE A 85 -47.95 -30.83 -43.72
C PHE A 85 -48.47 -32.06 -44.46
N GLN A 86 -48.24 -33.26 -43.93
CA GLN A 86 -48.77 -34.51 -44.47
C GLN A 86 -49.56 -35.24 -43.40
N LYS A 87 -50.88 -35.39 -43.62
CA LYS A 87 -51.78 -36.08 -42.68
C LYS A 87 -51.63 -35.60 -41.22
N VAL A 88 -51.65 -34.28 -41.02
CA VAL A 88 -51.57 -33.67 -39.68
C VAL A 88 -52.94 -33.14 -39.25
N THR A 89 -53.14 -33.02 -37.94
CA THR A 89 -54.32 -32.31 -37.40
C THR A 89 -54.09 -30.80 -37.41
N LEU A 90 -55.19 -30.03 -37.38
CA LEU A 90 -55.13 -28.56 -37.31
C LEU A 90 -54.33 -28.07 -36.10
N GLN A 91 -54.53 -28.70 -34.94
CA GLN A 91 -53.83 -28.32 -33.71
C GLN A 91 -52.32 -28.51 -33.84
N GLU A 92 -51.88 -29.67 -34.35
CA GLU A 92 -50.45 -29.95 -34.57
C GLU A 92 -49.83 -28.98 -35.59
N ALA A 93 -50.55 -28.66 -36.67
CA ALA A 93 -50.09 -27.71 -37.66
C ALA A 93 -49.99 -26.28 -37.09
N MET A 94 -51.01 -25.84 -36.33
CA MET A 94 -51.01 -24.52 -35.71
C MET A 94 -49.89 -24.41 -34.67
N ASP A 95 -49.73 -25.41 -33.81
CA ASP A 95 -48.67 -25.44 -32.81
C ASP A 95 -47.27 -25.45 -33.46
N ALA A 96 -47.10 -26.20 -34.55
CA ALA A 96 -45.83 -26.21 -35.30
C ALA A 96 -45.51 -24.84 -35.90
N ILE A 97 -46.49 -24.17 -36.51
CA ILE A 97 -46.32 -22.83 -37.11
C ILE A 97 -45.99 -21.79 -36.04
N LEU A 98 -46.74 -21.79 -34.94
CA LEU A 98 -46.56 -20.86 -33.84
C LEU A 98 -45.18 -21.01 -33.20
N ARG A 99 -44.70 -22.26 -33.00
CA ARG A 99 -43.36 -22.53 -32.44
C ARG A 99 -42.22 -22.08 -33.35
N VAL A 100 -42.30 -22.33 -34.66
CA VAL A 100 -41.21 -22.00 -35.60
C VAL A 100 -40.93 -20.50 -35.67
N GLN A 101 -41.98 -19.66 -35.54
CA GLN A 101 -41.87 -18.21 -35.63
C GLN A 101 -41.98 -17.50 -34.28
N ASN A 102 -41.94 -18.24 -33.16
CA ASN A 102 -42.11 -17.73 -31.79
C ASN A 102 -43.34 -16.82 -31.65
N LEU A 103 -44.49 -17.31 -32.10
CA LEU A 103 -45.80 -16.65 -32.07
C LEU A 103 -46.68 -17.29 -30.99
N ILE A 104 -47.63 -16.53 -30.46
CA ILE A 104 -48.65 -17.01 -29.52
C ILE A 104 -50.03 -16.69 -30.10
N ALA A 105 -50.92 -17.68 -30.05
CA ALA A 105 -52.33 -17.51 -30.40
C ALA A 105 -53.19 -17.39 -29.13
N PHE A 106 -54.01 -16.35 -29.06
CA PHE A 106 -55.04 -16.14 -28.04
C PHE A 106 -56.41 -16.44 -28.64
N ARG A 107 -57.18 -17.33 -28.01
CA ARG A 107 -58.56 -17.59 -28.42
C ARG A 107 -59.52 -16.76 -27.57
N ASP A 108 -60.07 -15.71 -28.18
CA ASP A 108 -61.11 -14.86 -27.60
C ASP A 108 -62.46 -15.22 -28.25
N GLY A 109 -63.12 -16.26 -27.70
CA GLY A 109 -64.40 -16.77 -28.22
C GLY A 109 -64.27 -17.43 -29.60
N GLU A 110 -64.90 -16.83 -30.61
CA GLU A 110 -64.85 -17.28 -32.01
C GLU A 110 -63.64 -16.76 -32.80
N ILE A 111 -62.87 -15.82 -32.23
CA ILE A 111 -61.72 -15.20 -32.88
C ILE A 111 -60.43 -15.75 -32.29
N ILE A 112 -59.49 -16.13 -33.15
CA ILE A 112 -58.13 -16.51 -32.77
C ILE A 112 -57.20 -15.35 -33.16
N ARG A 113 -56.66 -14.66 -32.16
CA ARG A 113 -55.69 -13.57 -32.35
C ARG A 113 -54.27 -14.10 -32.26
N VAL A 114 -53.49 -13.96 -33.32
CA VAL A 114 -52.07 -14.35 -33.35
C VAL A 114 -51.19 -13.12 -33.19
N VAL A 115 -50.34 -13.14 -32.18
CA VAL A 115 -49.35 -12.08 -31.89
C VAL A 115 -47.97 -12.68 -31.76
N LYS A 116 -46.93 -11.85 -31.92
CA LYS A 116 -45.57 -12.26 -31.60
C LYS A 116 -45.45 -12.52 -30.09
N SER A 117 -44.79 -13.60 -29.69
CA SER A 117 -44.59 -13.88 -28.26
C SER A 117 -43.84 -12.71 -27.60
N PRO A 118 -44.38 -12.08 -26.54
CA PRO A 118 -43.61 -11.17 -25.71
C PRO A 118 -42.55 -11.91 -24.88
N PHE A 119 -42.72 -13.23 -24.71
CA PHE A 119 -41.77 -14.11 -24.04
C PHE A 119 -40.82 -14.68 -25.10
N VAL A 120 -39.65 -14.07 -25.24
CA VAL A 120 -38.55 -14.71 -25.95
C VAL A 120 -38.06 -15.84 -25.04
N GLU A 121 -38.20 -17.11 -25.44
CA GLU A 121 -37.47 -18.20 -24.80
C GLU A 121 -35.98 -17.81 -24.76
N GLY A 122 -35.48 -17.49 -23.56
CA GLY A 122 -34.15 -16.90 -23.36
C GLY A 122 -34.12 -15.57 -22.61
N GLU A 123 -35.26 -14.97 -22.22
CA GLU A 123 -35.24 -13.93 -21.17
C GLU A 123 -35.07 -14.57 -19.79
N GLU A 124 -33.84 -14.99 -19.50
CA GLU A 124 -33.44 -15.36 -18.15
C GLU A 124 -33.69 -14.17 -17.22
N LEU A 125 -34.61 -14.36 -16.26
CA LEU A 125 -34.96 -13.31 -15.30
C LEU A 125 -33.73 -12.95 -14.46
N LEU A 126 -33.29 -11.70 -14.60
CA LEU A 126 -32.21 -11.17 -13.79
C LEU A 126 -32.70 -10.98 -12.35
N VAL A 127 -32.03 -11.64 -11.41
CA VAL A 127 -32.27 -11.49 -9.97
C VAL A 127 -31.13 -10.67 -9.37
N THR A 128 -31.44 -9.83 -8.39
CA THR A 128 -30.42 -9.11 -7.61
C THR A 128 -30.20 -9.80 -6.27
N ARG A 129 -28.95 -10.13 -5.95
CA ARG A 129 -28.56 -10.71 -4.66
C ARG A 129 -27.45 -9.88 -4.01
N MET A 130 -27.57 -9.69 -2.69
CA MET A 130 -26.53 -9.12 -1.85
C MET A 130 -25.67 -10.24 -1.26
N ILE A 131 -24.36 -10.13 -1.42
CA ILE A 131 -23.37 -11.07 -0.87
C ILE A 131 -22.44 -10.29 0.06
N PRO A 132 -22.48 -10.52 1.39
CA PRO A 132 -21.55 -9.91 2.32
C PRO A 132 -20.17 -10.57 2.23
N ILE A 133 -19.11 -9.76 2.35
CA ILE A 133 -17.71 -10.23 2.36
C ILE A 133 -17.09 -9.84 3.71
N ASN A 134 -16.37 -10.77 4.36
CA ASN A 134 -15.92 -10.59 5.74
C ASN A 134 -14.45 -10.18 5.86
N PHE A 135 -13.56 -10.84 5.12
CA PHE A 135 -12.10 -10.69 5.22
C PHE A 135 -11.51 -9.94 4.03
N ALA A 136 -12.00 -10.21 2.82
CA ALA A 136 -11.57 -9.53 1.61
C ALA A 136 -12.28 -8.17 1.40
N SER A 137 -11.67 -7.28 0.61
CA SER A 137 -12.29 -6.03 0.19
C SER A 137 -13.31 -6.27 -0.92
N ALA A 138 -14.53 -5.76 -0.79
CA ALA A 138 -15.57 -5.90 -1.82
C ALA A 138 -15.14 -5.31 -3.16
N LYS A 139 -14.28 -4.28 -3.15
CA LYS A 139 -13.73 -3.67 -4.36
C LYS A 139 -12.84 -4.66 -5.13
N GLU A 140 -11.90 -5.30 -4.45
CA GLU A 140 -10.96 -6.29 -5.04
C GLU A 140 -11.70 -7.54 -5.52
N ALA A 141 -12.68 -8.02 -4.74
CA ALA A 141 -13.55 -9.13 -5.13
C ALA A 141 -14.36 -8.79 -6.39
N SER A 142 -14.86 -7.56 -6.52
CA SER A 142 -15.63 -7.15 -7.69
C SER A 142 -14.81 -7.17 -8.98
N GLU A 143 -13.52 -6.83 -8.91
CA GLU A 143 -12.63 -6.84 -10.08
C GLU A 143 -12.39 -8.27 -10.58
N THR A 144 -12.28 -9.23 -9.67
CA THR A 144 -12.10 -10.65 -10.01
C THR A 144 -13.37 -11.25 -10.63
N VAL A 145 -14.54 -10.84 -10.13
CA VAL A 145 -15.85 -11.42 -10.52
C VAL A 145 -16.43 -10.78 -11.79
N LYS A 146 -15.97 -9.60 -12.21
CA LYS A 146 -16.46 -8.90 -13.43
C LYS A 146 -16.47 -9.78 -14.68
N GLY A 147 -15.50 -10.69 -14.84
CA GLY A 147 -15.40 -11.59 -15.99
C GLY A 147 -16.42 -12.74 -16.00
N LEU A 148 -17.11 -12.99 -14.89
CA LEU A 148 -18.06 -14.09 -14.71
C LEU A 148 -19.53 -13.66 -14.91
N LEU A 149 -19.77 -12.38 -15.18
CA LEU A 149 -21.12 -11.82 -15.37
C LEU A 149 -21.67 -12.14 -16.77
N SER A 150 -22.99 -12.31 -16.88
CA SER A 150 -23.68 -12.39 -18.16
C SER A 150 -23.65 -11.06 -18.92
N LYS A 151 -23.95 -11.09 -20.24
CA LYS A 151 -24.01 -9.90 -21.10
C LYS A 151 -24.97 -8.81 -20.60
N LYS A 152 -26.00 -9.20 -19.84
CA LYS A 152 -26.99 -8.30 -19.22
C LYS A 152 -26.78 -8.12 -17.71
N GLY A 153 -25.76 -8.76 -17.13
CA GLY A 153 -25.49 -8.70 -15.70
C GLY A 153 -24.86 -7.36 -15.30
N SER A 154 -25.13 -6.92 -14.07
CA SER A 154 -24.45 -5.76 -13.48
C SER A 154 -23.93 -6.08 -12.08
N LEU A 155 -22.81 -5.46 -11.75
CA LEU A 155 -22.11 -5.64 -10.49
C LEU A 155 -21.86 -4.29 -9.86
N SER A 156 -22.23 -4.15 -8.59
CA SER A 156 -21.98 -2.96 -7.79
C SER A 156 -21.44 -3.35 -6.41
N THR A 157 -20.68 -2.45 -5.80
CA THR A 157 -20.07 -2.67 -4.48
C THR A 157 -20.51 -1.57 -3.54
N ASP A 158 -20.99 -1.94 -2.34
CA ASP A 158 -21.16 -0.99 -1.24
C ASP A 158 -19.96 -1.10 -0.29
N THR A 159 -19.08 -0.10 -0.33
CA THR A 159 -17.88 -0.04 0.51
C THR A 159 -18.17 0.20 1.98
N ARG A 160 -19.32 0.79 2.33
CA ARG A 160 -19.70 1.07 3.73
C ARG A 160 -20.08 -0.20 4.47
N THR A 161 -20.75 -1.13 3.78
CA THR A 161 -21.17 -2.42 4.36
C THR A 161 -20.30 -3.59 3.94
N ASN A 162 -19.30 -3.35 3.08
CA ASN A 162 -18.47 -4.37 2.43
C ASN A 162 -19.32 -5.48 1.79
N THR A 163 -20.36 -5.07 1.06
CA THR A 163 -21.28 -5.99 0.36
C THR A 163 -21.16 -5.86 -1.16
N LEU A 164 -21.31 -6.99 -1.82
CA LEU A 164 -21.34 -7.10 -3.27
C LEU A 164 -22.80 -7.26 -3.73
N LEU A 165 -23.25 -6.33 -4.57
CA LEU A 165 -24.56 -6.33 -5.21
C LEU A 165 -24.41 -6.93 -6.61
N VAL A 166 -24.87 -8.16 -6.78
CA VAL A 166 -24.83 -8.88 -8.06
C VAL A 166 -26.23 -8.92 -8.64
N ARG A 167 -26.39 -8.44 -9.88
CA ARG A 167 -27.60 -8.61 -10.66
C ARG A 167 -27.28 -9.48 -11.88
N ASP A 168 -27.73 -10.72 -11.87
CA ASP A 168 -27.49 -11.65 -12.97
C ASP A 168 -28.54 -12.78 -12.96
N VAL A 169 -28.37 -13.75 -13.85
CA VAL A 169 -29.09 -15.02 -13.91
C VAL A 169 -28.85 -15.80 -12.60
N PRO A 170 -29.87 -16.46 -12.01
CA PRO A 170 -29.74 -17.20 -10.76
C PRO A 170 -28.55 -18.16 -10.73
N ASP A 171 -28.32 -18.91 -11.81
CA ASP A 171 -27.23 -19.89 -11.93
C ASP A 171 -25.84 -19.24 -11.84
N ASN A 172 -25.65 -18.06 -12.45
CA ASN A 172 -24.40 -17.32 -12.36
C ASN A 172 -24.16 -16.77 -10.95
N ILE A 173 -25.23 -16.30 -10.29
CA ILE A 173 -25.14 -15.78 -8.92
C ILE A 173 -24.67 -16.88 -7.95
N GLU A 174 -25.12 -18.12 -8.12
CA GLU A 174 -24.68 -19.24 -7.29
C GLU A 174 -23.20 -19.56 -7.51
N ARG A 175 -22.73 -19.61 -8.77
CA ARG A 175 -21.29 -19.79 -9.07
C ARG A 175 -20.44 -18.67 -8.50
N ILE A 176 -20.88 -17.42 -8.65
CA ILE A 176 -20.21 -16.24 -8.11
C ILE A 176 -20.14 -16.33 -6.58
N ALA A 177 -21.24 -16.70 -5.92
CA ALA A 177 -21.29 -16.84 -4.47
C ALA A 177 -20.34 -17.94 -3.96
N GLU A 178 -20.22 -19.06 -4.67
CA GLU A 178 -19.29 -20.14 -4.30
C GLU A 178 -17.83 -19.71 -4.43
N ILE A 179 -17.46 -19.02 -5.51
CA ILE A 179 -16.11 -18.49 -5.72
C ILE A 179 -15.78 -17.44 -4.65
N ILE A 180 -16.70 -16.52 -4.34
CA ILE A 180 -16.51 -15.52 -3.29
C ILE A 180 -16.30 -16.20 -1.94
N LYS A 181 -17.03 -17.28 -1.64
CA LYS A 181 -16.87 -18.02 -0.39
C LYS A 181 -15.50 -18.70 -0.29
N GLN A 182 -14.93 -19.13 -1.40
CA GLN A 182 -13.56 -19.66 -1.44
C GLN A 182 -12.50 -18.55 -1.32
N LEU A 183 -12.75 -17.37 -1.90
CA LEU A 183 -11.85 -16.23 -1.86
C LEU A 183 -11.84 -15.53 -0.48
N ASP A 184 -12.99 -15.47 0.20
CA ASP A 184 -13.18 -14.87 1.52
C ASP A 184 -12.62 -15.75 2.64
N SER A 185 -11.32 -16.04 2.54
CA SER A 185 -10.55 -16.77 3.53
C SER A 185 -9.88 -15.82 4.51
N LYS A 186 -9.61 -16.30 5.73
CA LYS A 186 -8.95 -15.49 6.77
C LYS A 186 -7.50 -15.21 6.37
N THR A 187 -7.19 -13.94 6.13
CA THR A 187 -5.81 -13.49 5.87
C THR A 187 -4.93 -13.69 7.12
N PRO A 188 -3.75 -14.32 7.00
CA PRO A 188 -2.82 -14.46 8.12
C PRO A 188 -2.22 -13.10 8.52
N GLN A 189 -1.83 -13.01 9.80
CA GLN A 189 -1.08 -11.88 10.34
C GLN A 189 0.36 -12.32 10.60
N VAL A 190 1.31 -11.44 10.30
CA VAL A 190 2.74 -11.68 10.48
C VAL A 190 3.31 -10.62 11.41
N MET A 191 4.07 -11.07 12.42
CA MET A 191 4.89 -10.21 13.28
C MET A 191 6.32 -10.22 12.74
N ILE A 192 6.84 -9.03 12.46
CA ILE A 192 8.21 -8.84 11.98
C ILE A 192 9.01 -8.16 13.09
N GLU A 193 10.16 -8.75 13.42
CA GLU A 193 11.17 -8.19 14.32
C GLU A 193 12.46 -7.97 13.52
N ALA A 194 12.97 -6.73 13.52
CA ALA A 194 14.30 -6.45 13.00
C ALA A 194 15.25 -6.11 14.15
N ARG A 195 16.54 -6.44 13.95
CA ARG A 195 17.60 -6.13 14.91
C ARG A 195 18.74 -5.42 14.18
N ILE A 196 18.98 -4.18 14.57
CA ILE A 196 20.08 -3.38 14.04
C ILE A 196 21.12 -3.25 15.15
N VAL A 197 22.31 -3.79 14.90
CA VAL A 197 23.42 -3.78 15.84
C VAL A 197 24.56 -2.97 15.26
N GLU A 198 24.98 -1.95 15.99
CA GLU A 198 26.11 -1.12 15.62
C GLU A 198 27.14 -1.16 16.73
N VAL A 199 28.38 -1.47 16.37
CA VAL A 199 29.52 -1.50 17.30
C VAL A 199 30.57 -0.55 16.75
N ASN A 200 30.88 0.48 17.50
CA ASN A 200 31.95 1.41 17.20
C ASN A 200 33.07 1.23 18.23
N THR A 201 34.28 1.01 17.75
CA THR A 201 35.49 0.96 18.58
C THR A 201 36.47 1.98 18.06
N ASN A 202 36.89 2.92 18.93
CA ASN A 202 37.96 3.85 18.64
C ASN A 202 39.16 3.57 19.55
N PHE A 203 40.35 3.77 18.98
CA PHE A 203 41.62 3.64 19.67
C PHE A 203 42.55 4.73 19.15
N SER A 204 43.15 5.49 20.06
CA SER A 204 44.13 6.51 19.74
C SER A 204 45.27 6.44 20.76
N ARG A 205 46.50 6.49 20.27
CA ARG A 205 47.71 6.49 21.09
C ARG A 205 48.67 7.55 20.58
N GLY A 206 49.13 8.40 21.48
CA GLY A 206 50.12 9.44 21.20
C GLY A 206 51.28 9.34 22.18
N LEU A 207 52.50 9.47 21.66
CA LEU A 207 53.71 9.64 22.46
C LEU A 207 54.40 10.92 22.00
N GLY A 208 54.94 11.67 22.94
CA GLY A 208 55.61 12.92 22.67
C GLY A 208 56.80 13.16 23.57
N VAL A 209 57.76 13.91 23.05
CA VAL A 209 58.98 14.32 23.74
C VAL A 209 59.18 15.81 23.56
N GLN A 210 59.51 16.46 24.67
CA GLN A 210 59.94 17.83 24.71
C GLN A 210 61.27 17.86 25.47
N TRP A 211 62.27 18.51 24.91
CA TRP A 211 63.50 18.75 25.64
C TRP A 211 64.13 20.08 25.25
N GLY A 212 64.78 20.70 26.21
CA GLY A 212 65.31 22.04 26.10
C GLY A 212 66.32 22.29 27.19
N GLY A 213 66.92 23.46 27.17
CA GLY A 213 67.87 23.81 28.21
C GLY A 213 68.66 25.06 27.90
N ARG A 214 69.34 25.53 28.93
CA ARG A 214 70.22 26.68 28.84
C ARG A 214 71.56 26.33 29.45
N ARG A 215 72.62 26.77 28.78
CA ARG A 215 73.98 26.76 29.30
C ARG A 215 74.53 28.17 29.25
N GLN A 216 74.99 28.66 30.39
CA GLN A 216 75.68 29.92 30.54
C GLN A 216 77.13 29.66 30.93
N ALA A 217 78.07 30.16 30.14
CA ALA A 217 79.49 30.10 30.41
C ALA A 217 80.02 31.52 30.61
N THR A 218 80.54 31.82 31.79
CA THR A 218 81.22 33.09 32.07
C THR A 218 82.73 32.87 31.93
N THR A 219 83.34 33.56 30.98
CA THR A 219 84.79 33.56 30.75
C THR A 219 85.38 34.92 31.10
N SER A 220 86.71 35.04 31.16
CA SER A 220 87.39 36.34 31.34
C SER A 220 87.06 37.37 30.26
N SER A 221 86.49 36.95 29.14
CA SER A 221 86.13 37.79 27.98
C SER A 221 84.64 38.11 27.89
N GLY A 222 83.81 37.65 28.84
CA GLY A 222 82.36 37.90 28.88
C GLY A 222 81.52 36.65 29.16
N THR A 223 80.20 36.85 29.31
CA THR A 223 79.22 35.78 29.53
C THR A 223 78.57 35.36 28.21
N SER A 224 78.68 34.09 27.85
CA SER A 224 77.97 33.49 26.72
C SER A 224 76.79 32.65 27.23
N VAL A 225 75.60 32.90 26.70
CA VAL A 225 74.39 32.13 27.00
C VAL A 225 73.96 31.38 25.74
N VAL A 226 73.86 30.07 25.82
CA VAL A 226 73.25 29.20 24.82
C VAL A 226 71.97 28.67 25.43
N SER A 227 70.84 29.31 25.14
CA SER A 227 69.51 28.78 25.46
C SER A 227 68.97 28.07 24.22
N GLY A 228 68.15 27.03 24.41
CA GLY A 228 67.49 26.33 23.32
C GLY A 228 66.85 27.35 22.39
N LEU A 229 67.34 27.42 21.14
CA LEU A 229 66.77 28.29 20.13
C LEU A 229 65.29 27.94 20.07
N SER A 230 64.42 28.89 20.40
CA SER A 230 62.97 28.73 20.39
C SER A 230 62.58 27.81 19.24
N SER A 231 62.18 26.57 19.56
CA SER A 231 61.83 25.58 18.55
C SER A 231 60.89 26.20 17.50
N LEU A 232 60.88 25.69 16.27
CA LEU A 232 60.01 26.21 15.20
C LEU A 232 58.51 26.24 15.62
N THR A 233 58.14 25.46 16.64
CA THR A 233 56.81 25.38 17.25
C THR A 233 56.63 26.24 18.51
N GLY A 234 57.68 26.90 19.01
CA GLY A 234 57.70 27.72 20.22
C GLY A 234 57.43 26.93 21.51
N GLY A 235 57.95 27.38 22.65
CA GLY A 235 57.63 26.75 23.95
C GLY A 235 58.71 26.90 25.00
N THR A 236 58.29 27.07 26.26
CA THR A 236 59.15 27.13 27.44
C THR A 236 59.06 25.81 28.20
N GLY A 237 60.21 25.26 28.59
CA GLY A 237 60.31 24.11 29.47
C GLY A 237 59.98 24.45 30.93
N LEU A 238 60.10 23.45 31.79
CA LEU A 238 59.77 23.53 33.22
C LEU A 238 60.70 24.48 33.99
N SER A 239 61.95 24.64 33.54
CA SER A 239 62.91 25.61 34.05
C SER A 239 62.64 27.05 33.59
N GLY A 240 61.65 27.25 32.70
CA GLY A 240 61.38 28.53 32.04
C GLY A 240 62.24 28.78 30.80
N GLU A 241 63.15 27.86 30.45
CA GLU A 241 64.05 27.97 29.32
C GLU A 241 63.45 27.48 28.00
N GLY A 242 64.06 27.86 26.87
CA GLY A 242 63.60 27.47 25.54
C GLY A 242 63.73 25.97 25.27
N LEU A 243 62.68 25.39 24.67
CA LEU A 243 62.71 24.02 24.16
C LEU A 243 63.45 23.94 22.80
N VAL A 244 64.33 22.96 22.67
CA VAL A 244 65.05 22.61 21.42
C VAL A 244 64.20 21.68 20.56
N VAL A 245 63.56 20.69 21.18
CA VAL A 245 62.59 19.80 20.54
C VAL A 245 61.29 19.93 21.30
N ASN A 246 60.21 20.18 20.56
CA ASN A 246 58.89 20.36 21.13
C ASN A 246 57.85 19.59 20.31
N LEU A 247 57.77 18.28 20.56
CA LEU A 247 56.76 17.38 19.99
C LEU A 247 55.95 16.71 21.12
N PRO A 248 55.11 17.46 21.86
CA PRO A 248 54.26 16.87 22.88
C PRO A 248 53.17 16.00 22.26
N ALA A 249 52.77 14.93 22.96
CA ALA A 249 51.49 14.29 22.72
C ALA A 249 50.37 15.25 23.12
N ALA A 250 49.17 15.09 22.53
CA ALA A 250 48.01 15.94 22.79
C ALA A 250 47.34 15.67 24.15
N VAL A 251 48.14 15.62 25.22
CA VAL A 251 47.70 15.42 26.60
C VAL A 251 47.02 16.68 27.14
N ARG A 252 45.97 16.49 27.96
CA ARG A 252 45.22 17.56 28.64
C ARG A 252 44.88 17.11 30.06
N SER A 253 44.45 18.04 30.91
CA SER A 253 43.97 17.66 32.26
C SER A 253 42.85 16.62 32.15
N GLY A 254 43.04 15.46 32.78
CA GLY A 254 42.11 14.32 32.74
C GLY A 254 42.24 13.40 31.52
N VAL A 255 43.15 13.68 30.58
CA VAL A 255 43.32 12.91 29.33
C VAL A 255 44.81 12.78 29.00
N GLY A 256 45.38 11.59 29.26
CA GLY A 256 46.82 11.33 29.12
C GLY A 256 47.65 11.83 30.31
N GLY A 257 48.97 11.67 30.23
CA GLY A 257 49.91 12.06 31.28
C GLY A 257 51.23 12.57 30.72
N ALA A 258 51.86 13.50 31.44
CA ALA A 258 53.20 13.96 31.15
C ALA A 258 54.08 13.87 32.40
N LEU A 259 55.35 13.50 32.20
CA LEU A 259 56.38 13.42 33.23
C LEU A 259 57.51 14.35 32.81
N GLY A 260 57.87 15.25 33.72
CA GLY A 260 58.85 16.29 33.49
C GLY A 260 60.01 16.21 34.48
N PHE A 261 61.22 16.33 33.98
CA PHE A 261 62.45 16.41 34.76
C PHE A 261 63.21 17.67 34.38
N THR A 262 63.68 18.40 35.39
CA THR A 262 64.58 19.53 35.23
C THR A 262 65.87 19.22 35.97
N PHE A 263 66.98 19.27 35.26
CA PHE A 263 68.32 19.10 35.80
C PHE A 263 69.03 20.44 35.75
N GLY A 264 69.10 21.10 36.90
CA GLY A 264 69.74 22.40 37.05
C GLY A 264 70.91 22.35 38.02
N ASN A 265 71.76 23.38 38.00
CA ASN A 265 72.75 23.61 39.04
C ASN A 265 72.40 24.84 39.89
N VAL A 266 72.86 24.89 41.15
CA VAL A 266 72.54 25.97 42.12
C VAL A 266 72.96 27.37 41.62
N ALA A 267 73.95 27.43 40.72
CA ALA A 267 74.43 28.68 40.13
C ALA A 267 73.58 29.15 38.93
N ASN A 268 72.53 28.43 38.54
CA ASN A 268 71.71 28.68 37.35
C ASN A 268 72.56 28.92 36.09
N THR A 269 73.65 28.18 35.91
CA THR A 269 74.50 28.23 34.71
C THR A 269 74.26 27.05 33.77
N PHE A 270 73.50 26.05 34.20
CA PHE A 270 73.11 24.91 33.39
C PHE A 270 71.73 24.43 33.81
N ASP A 271 70.81 24.38 32.86
CA ASP A 271 69.46 23.86 33.00
C ASP A 271 69.17 22.91 31.82
N LEU A 272 68.66 21.73 32.11
CA LEU A 272 68.21 20.75 31.11
C LEU A 272 66.80 20.29 31.49
N ASP A 273 65.84 20.59 30.62
CA ASP A 273 64.48 20.12 30.74
C ASP A 273 64.24 18.93 29.81
N LEU A 274 63.63 17.89 30.36
CA LEU A 274 63.15 16.73 29.63
C LEU A 274 61.72 16.42 30.07
N GLN A 275 60.79 16.45 29.12
CA GLN A 275 59.39 16.11 29.35
C GLN A 275 58.92 15.05 28.37
N LEU A 276 58.40 13.95 28.92
CA LEU A 276 57.78 12.85 28.19
C LEU A 276 56.27 12.96 28.36
N SER A 277 55.53 12.80 27.27
CA SER A 277 54.06 12.83 27.28
C SER A 277 53.50 11.61 26.58
N ALA A 278 52.45 11.04 27.15
CA ALA A 278 51.79 9.85 26.63
C ALA A 278 50.26 9.99 26.77
N LEU A 279 49.55 9.59 25.73
CA LEU A 279 48.11 9.57 25.63
C LEU A 279 47.69 8.20 25.09
N GLU A 280 46.72 7.57 25.74
CA GLU A 280 46.01 6.43 25.19
C GLU A 280 44.53 6.59 25.49
N THR A 281 43.71 6.53 24.44
CA THR A 281 42.26 6.64 24.53
C THR A 281 41.66 5.44 23.83
N SER A 282 40.79 4.71 24.53
CA SER A 282 39.98 3.64 23.95
C SER A 282 38.51 3.86 24.29
N GLY A 283 37.66 3.84 23.27
CA GLY A 283 36.22 4.00 23.39
C GLY A 283 35.51 2.87 22.66
N ARG A 284 34.44 2.37 23.28
CA ARG A 284 33.58 1.33 22.73
C ARG A 284 32.13 1.75 22.90
N ALA A 285 31.40 1.85 21.80
CA ALA A 285 29.97 2.07 21.79
C ALA A 285 29.27 0.86 21.15
N LYS A 286 28.18 0.40 21.79
CA LYS A 286 27.31 -0.65 21.25
C LYS A 286 25.89 -0.12 21.25
N ILE A 287 25.30 0.00 20.07
CA ILE A 287 23.93 0.46 19.86
C ILE A 287 23.12 -0.74 19.35
N LEU A 288 21.95 -0.95 19.95
CA LEU A 288 21.03 -2.03 19.61
C LEU A 288 19.64 -1.44 19.43
N SER A 289 19.04 -1.63 18.26
CA SER A 289 17.67 -1.20 17.95
C SER A 289 16.81 -2.39 17.52
N ASN A 290 15.64 -2.55 18.16
CA ASN A 290 14.76 -3.71 18.01
C ASN A 290 13.32 -3.31 17.61
N PRO A 291 13.09 -2.72 16.43
CA PRO A 291 11.73 -2.41 15.98
C PRO A 291 10.92 -3.69 15.73
N ARG A 292 9.64 -3.66 16.13
CA ARG A 292 8.68 -4.77 15.96
C ARG A 292 7.37 -4.23 15.41
N ILE A 293 6.80 -4.91 14.41
CA ILE A 293 5.54 -4.51 13.79
C ILE A 293 4.72 -5.74 13.39
N VAL A 294 3.40 -5.67 13.55
CA VAL A 294 2.45 -6.67 13.05
C VAL A 294 1.73 -6.11 11.85
N THR A 295 1.58 -6.91 10.80
CA THR A 295 0.76 -6.55 9.65
C THR A 295 0.01 -7.76 9.09
N LEU A 296 -0.99 -7.48 8.26
CA LEU A 296 -1.67 -8.49 7.45
C LEU A 296 -0.81 -8.87 6.25
N ASP A 297 -1.03 -10.08 5.74
CA ASP A 297 -0.43 -10.52 4.49
C ASP A 297 -0.71 -9.53 3.33
N ASN A 298 0.29 -9.29 2.49
CA ASN A 298 0.27 -8.34 1.36
C ASN A 298 -0.01 -6.87 1.75
N LYS A 299 0.08 -6.50 3.04
CA LYS A 299 -0.12 -5.12 3.50
C LYS A 299 1.18 -4.50 4.00
N GLU A 300 1.59 -3.43 3.35
CA GLU A 300 2.74 -2.62 3.79
C GLU A 300 2.48 -2.04 5.19
N ALA A 301 3.46 -2.18 6.08
CA ALA A 301 3.44 -1.60 7.40
C ALA A 301 4.76 -0.88 7.70
N LYS A 302 4.65 0.24 8.44
CA LYS A 302 5.77 1.14 8.73
C LYS A 302 5.81 1.45 10.23
N ILE A 303 6.99 1.35 10.83
CA ILE A 303 7.29 1.82 12.17
C ILE A 303 8.47 2.76 12.11
N SER A 304 8.38 3.92 12.77
CA SER A 304 9.50 4.85 12.85
C SER A 304 9.67 5.43 14.25
N THR A 305 10.90 5.80 14.59
CA THR A 305 11.26 6.42 15.87
C THR A 305 12.41 7.38 15.61
N GLY A 306 12.31 8.62 16.08
CA GLY A 306 13.34 9.62 15.81
C GLY A 306 12.99 11.00 16.33
N THR A 307 13.79 11.96 15.92
CA THR A 307 13.65 13.37 16.24
C THR A 307 13.65 14.20 14.97
N GLU A 308 12.88 15.27 14.95
CA GLU A 308 12.87 16.24 13.86
C GLU A 308 13.80 17.41 14.19
N ILE A 309 14.69 17.75 13.25
CA ILE A 309 15.64 18.86 13.40
C ILE A 309 15.13 20.03 12.59
N LEU A 310 14.91 21.15 13.27
CA LEU A 310 14.41 22.38 12.67
C LEU A 310 15.59 23.26 12.25
N ILE A 311 15.70 23.53 10.95
CA ILE A 311 16.75 24.37 10.38
C ILE A 311 16.15 25.72 10.00
N PRO A 312 16.62 26.84 10.58
CA PRO A 312 16.23 28.16 10.11
C PRO A 312 16.90 28.42 8.75
N THR A 313 16.11 28.54 7.70
CA THR A 313 16.58 28.93 6.37
C THR A 313 16.39 30.44 6.19
N THR A 314 17.49 31.17 6.05
CA THR A 314 17.42 32.58 5.65
C THR A 314 17.43 32.64 4.12
N SER A 315 16.30 32.96 3.51
CA SER A 315 16.26 33.33 2.10
C SER A 315 16.37 34.85 2.00
N ILE A 316 17.41 35.34 1.31
CA ILE A 316 17.52 36.76 0.98
C ILE A 316 16.73 36.96 -0.32
N VAL A 317 15.58 37.61 -0.24
CA VAL A 317 14.89 38.10 -1.44
C VAL A 317 15.54 39.43 -1.78
N THR A 318 16.39 39.43 -2.81
CA THR A 318 16.97 40.65 -3.37
C THR A 318 15.91 41.38 -4.18
N GLY A 319 15.04 42.11 -3.49
CA GLY A 319 14.16 43.09 -4.14
C GLY A 319 14.98 44.30 -4.56
N VAL A 320 15.52 44.30 -5.79
CA VAL A 320 16.00 45.55 -6.39
C VAL A 320 14.75 46.36 -6.75
N SER A 321 14.31 47.23 -5.85
CA SER A 321 13.41 48.32 -6.22
C SER A 321 14.26 49.35 -6.99
N ALA A 322 13.92 49.58 -8.26
CA ALA A 322 14.57 50.55 -9.11
C ALA A 322 14.41 51.96 -8.50
N GLY A 323 15.43 52.46 -7.81
CA GLY A 323 15.42 53.83 -7.25
C GLY A 323 16.24 54.11 -5.99
N ALA A 324 16.97 53.15 -5.40
CA ALA A 324 17.80 53.42 -4.22
C ALA A 324 19.27 53.73 -4.58
N THR A 325 19.74 54.93 -4.24
CA THR A 325 21.11 55.45 -4.49
C THR A 325 22.12 55.16 -3.38
N THR A 326 21.88 54.14 -2.54
CA THR A 326 22.87 53.68 -1.54
C THR A 326 23.04 52.16 -1.61
N PRO A 327 24.27 51.65 -1.78
CA PRO A 327 24.54 50.22 -1.74
C PRO A 327 24.52 49.77 -0.27
N GLY A 328 23.44 49.13 0.20
CA GLY A 328 23.53 48.42 1.48
C GLY A 328 22.27 48.12 2.29
N SER A 329 21.04 48.46 1.89
CA SER A 329 19.88 48.16 2.75
C SER A 329 18.61 47.93 1.95
N GLY A 330 18.22 46.67 1.78
CA GLY A 330 16.95 46.32 1.14
C GLY A 330 16.71 44.84 0.81
N GLY A 331 17.48 43.91 1.38
CA GLY A 331 17.15 42.49 1.29
C GLY A 331 16.13 42.12 2.36
N SER A 332 14.88 41.83 1.98
CA SER A 332 13.94 41.20 2.92
C SER A 332 14.43 39.78 3.20
N VAL A 333 14.82 39.52 4.45
CA VAL A 333 15.23 38.19 4.91
C VAL A 333 13.97 37.44 5.29
N THR A 334 13.47 36.58 4.40
CA THR A 334 12.39 35.66 4.74
C THR A 334 13.02 34.44 5.43
N SER A 335 12.82 34.36 6.74
CA SER A 335 13.22 33.21 7.56
C SER A 335 12.16 32.12 7.43
N GLY A 336 12.45 31.09 6.64
CA GLY A 336 11.69 29.83 6.64
C GLY A 336 12.26 28.86 7.67
N VAL A 337 11.47 27.87 8.08
CA VAL A 337 11.97 26.73 8.85
C VAL A 337 11.79 25.48 7.98
N THR A 338 12.88 24.76 7.73
CA THR A 338 12.84 23.47 7.05
C THR A 338 13.14 22.38 8.06
N THR A 339 12.38 21.29 8.01
CA THR A 339 12.50 20.19 8.96
C THR A 339 13.19 19.01 8.30
N ILE A 340 14.25 18.52 8.92
CA ILE A 340 14.92 17.27 8.52
C ILE A 340 14.64 16.20 9.57
N ASN A 341 14.14 15.05 9.12
CA ASN A 341 13.76 13.95 10.00
C ASN A 341 14.94 13.00 10.24
N ALA A 342 15.50 13.04 11.44
CA ALA A 342 16.48 12.09 11.93
C ALA A 342 15.76 10.92 12.63
N LYS A 343 15.35 9.93 11.85
CA LYS A 343 14.56 8.78 12.32
C LYS A 343 15.15 7.44 11.87
N LEU A 344 14.95 6.44 12.72
CA LEU A 344 14.95 5.03 12.35
C LEU A 344 13.56 4.68 11.79
N GLU A 345 13.50 4.08 10.62
CA GLU A 345 12.30 3.62 9.96
C GLU A 345 12.49 2.17 9.49
N LEU A 346 11.51 1.33 9.77
CA LEU A 346 11.37 -0.01 9.21
C LEU A 346 10.05 -0.04 8.45
N ALA A 347 10.14 -0.29 7.15
CA ALA A 347 9.02 -0.55 6.26
C ALA A 347 9.11 -2.00 5.77
N VAL A 348 8.00 -2.73 5.85
CA VAL A 348 7.96 -4.13 5.45
C VAL A 348 6.63 -4.47 4.78
N THR A 349 6.70 -5.27 3.72
CA THR A 349 5.54 -5.86 3.05
C THR A 349 5.74 -7.37 3.00
N PRO A 350 5.05 -8.15 3.86
CA PRO A 350 5.15 -9.60 3.86
C PRO A 350 4.16 -10.25 2.89
N HIS A 351 4.52 -11.45 2.43
CA HIS A 351 3.73 -12.37 1.64
C HIS A 351 3.93 -13.80 2.18
N VAL A 352 2.87 -14.44 2.69
CA VAL A 352 2.90 -15.79 3.24
C VAL A 352 2.63 -16.81 2.13
N THR A 353 3.64 -17.62 1.81
CA THR A 353 3.54 -18.70 0.83
C THR A 353 2.73 -19.89 1.39
N PRO A 354 2.15 -20.76 0.53
CA PRO A 354 1.43 -21.96 0.98
C PRO A 354 2.27 -22.91 1.84
N ASP A 355 3.59 -22.92 1.65
CA ASP A 355 4.54 -23.74 2.43
C ASP A 355 4.85 -23.13 3.82
N GLY A 356 4.23 -22.01 4.18
CA GLY A 356 4.43 -21.33 5.46
C GLY A 356 5.72 -20.51 5.54
N GLN A 357 6.41 -20.29 4.41
CA GLN A 357 7.52 -19.36 4.32
C GLN A 357 7.02 -17.94 4.06
N ILE A 358 7.74 -16.96 4.57
CA ILE A 358 7.40 -15.54 4.50
C ILE A 358 8.37 -14.90 3.52
N LEU A 359 7.86 -14.53 2.34
CA LEU A 359 8.55 -13.62 1.43
C LEU A 359 8.30 -12.20 1.93
N MET A 360 9.31 -11.37 2.03
CA MET A 360 9.15 -10.01 2.53
C MET A 360 10.07 -9.05 1.79
N HIS A 361 9.48 -7.93 1.38
CA HIS A 361 10.23 -6.74 0.98
C HIS A 361 10.52 -5.93 2.24
N VAL A 362 11.80 -5.75 2.56
CA VAL A 362 12.24 -5.05 3.77
C VAL A 362 13.05 -3.84 3.39
N LYS A 363 12.63 -2.69 3.90
CA LYS A 363 13.38 -1.43 3.82
C LYS A 363 13.62 -0.91 5.22
N THR A 364 14.89 -0.72 5.57
CA THR A 364 15.32 -0.14 6.83
C THR A 364 16.16 1.10 6.57
N ASP A 365 15.79 2.21 7.18
CA ASP A 365 16.48 3.49 7.09
C ASP A 365 16.79 3.99 8.50
N LYS A 366 18.06 4.19 8.83
CA LYS A 366 18.51 4.79 10.10
C LYS A 366 19.26 6.08 9.81
N LYS A 367 18.81 7.17 10.41
CA LYS A 367 19.40 8.50 10.25
C LYS A 367 19.72 9.10 11.62
N ASP A 368 21.00 9.17 11.96
CA ASP A 368 21.48 9.69 13.24
C ASP A 368 22.13 11.07 13.04
N PRO A 369 21.78 12.09 13.84
CA PRO A 369 22.39 13.42 13.72
C PRO A 369 23.71 13.49 14.49
N ASP A 370 24.76 14.01 13.84
CA ASP A 370 26.06 14.21 14.46
C ASP A 370 26.24 15.68 14.91
N PHE A 371 25.97 15.93 16.19
CA PHE A 371 26.16 17.25 16.80
C PHE A 371 27.64 17.65 16.96
N GLY A 372 28.58 16.71 16.88
CA GLY A 372 30.01 16.99 16.99
C GLY A 372 30.59 17.68 15.75
N ARG A 373 29.90 17.57 14.60
CA ARG A 373 30.34 18.10 13.31
C ARG A 373 29.36 19.13 12.73
N SER A 374 28.58 19.80 13.58
CA SER A 374 27.59 20.77 13.13
C SER A 374 28.23 21.97 12.43
N VAL A 375 27.65 22.39 11.31
CA VAL A 375 28.02 23.63 10.61
C VAL A 375 26.86 24.61 10.78
N GLN A 376 27.11 25.81 11.29
CA GLN A 376 26.06 26.81 11.57
C GLN A 376 24.91 26.28 12.47
N ASN A 377 25.24 25.46 13.48
CA ASN A 377 24.28 24.77 14.36
C ASN A 377 23.39 23.73 13.66
N ILE A 378 23.71 23.34 12.42
CA ILE A 378 23.02 22.29 11.69
C ILE A 378 23.91 21.04 11.72
N PRO A 379 23.51 19.97 12.42
CA PRO A 379 24.27 18.72 12.43
C PRO A 379 24.13 17.99 11.07
N PRO A 380 25.23 17.45 10.50
CA PRO A 380 25.13 16.49 9.41
C PRO A 380 24.41 15.21 9.87
N LEU A 381 23.85 14.48 8.91
CA LEU A 381 23.05 13.28 9.17
C LEU A 381 23.78 12.04 8.65
N ASP A 382 24.14 11.14 9.56
CA ASP A 382 24.71 9.85 9.23
C ASP A 382 23.58 8.89 8.85
N THR A 383 23.49 8.57 7.56
CA THR A 383 22.44 7.72 7.01
C THR A 383 22.93 6.30 6.75
N ARG A 384 22.18 5.31 7.20
CA ARG A 384 22.40 3.88 6.95
C ARG A 384 21.10 3.31 6.41
N SER A 385 21.13 2.71 5.23
CA SER A 385 19.95 2.17 4.56
C SER A 385 20.20 0.76 4.05
N ALA A 386 19.18 -0.10 4.09
CA ALA A 386 19.19 -1.41 3.47
C ALA A 386 17.79 -1.70 2.91
N GLU A 387 17.74 -2.18 1.67
CA GLU A 387 16.51 -2.56 0.97
C GLU A 387 16.75 -3.91 0.29
N THR A 388 15.88 -4.88 0.55
CA THR A 388 16.06 -6.25 0.03
C THR A 388 14.74 -7.02 0.03
N ASP A 389 14.65 -7.99 -0.87
CA ASP A 389 13.62 -9.01 -0.89
C ASP A 389 14.22 -10.32 -0.37
N LEU A 390 13.57 -10.92 0.62
CA LEU A 390 14.07 -12.14 1.25
C LEU A 390 12.94 -13.11 1.59
N LEU A 391 13.27 -14.40 1.54
CA LEU A 391 12.38 -15.50 1.87
C LEU A 391 12.88 -16.17 3.14
N VAL A 392 12.04 -16.20 4.18
CA VAL A 392 12.42 -16.69 5.53
C VAL A 392 11.37 -17.68 6.02
N LYS A 393 11.80 -18.73 6.69
CA LYS A 393 10.86 -19.67 7.32
C LYS A 393 10.29 -19.08 8.61
N ASN A 394 9.08 -19.50 8.96
CA ASN A 394 8.45 -19.05 10.20
C ASN A 394 9.34 -19.32 11.43
N GLY A 395 9.62 -18.27 12.20
CA GLY A 395 10.43 -18.33 13.43
C GLY A 395 11.95 -18.35 13.25
N GLU A 396 12.44 -18.37 12.00
CA GLU A 396 13.88 -18.29 11.73
C GLU A 396 14.37 -16.84 11.67
N THR A 397 15.67 -16.64 11.92
CA THR A 397 16.33 -15.35 11.79
C THR A 397 17.28 -15.38 10.61
N VAL A 398 17.18 -14.39 9.73
CA VAL A 398 18.10 -14.18 8.61
C VAL A 398 18.88 -12.89 8.80
N VAL A 399 20.15 -12.91 8.44
CA VAL A 399 21.00 -11.72 8.39
C VAL A 399 20.88 -11.11 7.00
N ILE A 400 20.37 -9.87 6.94
CA ILE A 400 20.18 -9.12 5.68
C ILE A 400 21.52 -8.68 5.09
N GLY A 401 22.45 -8.24 5.95
CA GLY A 401 23.76 -7.75 5.52
C GLY A 401 24.52 -7.08 6.67
N GLY A 402 25.71 -6.56 6.36
CA GLY A 402 26.54 -5.83 7.32
C GLY A 402 27.65 -5.07 6.62
N ILE A 403 28.09 -3.98 7.25
CA ILE A 403 29.23 -3.17 6.79
C ILE A 403 30.29 -3.23 7.89
N TYR A 404 31.52 -3.57 7.50
CA TYR A 404 32.68 -3.52 8.38
C TYR A 404 33.66 -2.48 7.85
N THR A 405 33.93 -1.45 8.65
CA THR A 405 34.89 -0.40 8.31
C THR A 405 35.99 -0.39 9.36
N ARG A 406 37.24 -0.36 8.89
CA ARG A 406 38.42 -0.16 9.72
C ARG A 406 39.28 0.93 9.12
N ASN A 407 39.53 1.98 9.90
CA ASN A 407 40.42 3.06 9.53
C ASN A 407 41.61 3.05 10.49
N GLU A 408 42.81 2.86 9.95
CA GLU A 408 44.06 2.96 10.69
C GLU A 408 44.84 4.15 10.14
N GLY A 409 45.38 4.97 11.04
CA GLY A 409 46.17 6.14 10.67
C GLY A 409 47.25 6.35 11.72
N THR A 410 48.46 6.68 11.26
CA THR A 410 49.55 7.16 12.13
C THR A 410 49.60 8.66 11.93
N THR A 411 49.27 9.43 12.97
CA THR A 411 49.34 10.90 12.99
C THR A 411 50.60 11.37 13.68
#